data_AF-A0A1R3VG35-F1
#
_entry.id   AF-A0A1R3VG35-F1
#
_cell.length_a   1.000
_cell.length_b   1.000
_cell.length_c   1.000
_cell.angle_alpha   90.00
_cell.angle_beta   90.00
_cell.angle_gamma   90.00
#
_symmetry.space_group_name_H-M   'P 1'
#
loop_
_entity.id
_entity.type
_entity.pdbx_description
1 polymer ?
#
loop_
_entity_poly.entity_id
_entity_poly.type
_entity_poly.pdbx_seq_one_letter_code
_entity_poly.pdbx_strand_id
1 'polypeptide(L)'
;MKIRVALVSALLAVSGCTTLGRSPGPTVAPQPAATPPSGGKIATTVISAMGGGLVSGSIGTGLSDPEKRKALEAEYRALEYTASSQKVTWKSDRSAHYGEVVPAQPYRVGSQDCRQYTHTVFTGAAGATARGTACRNADGSWTPLT
;
A
#
# COMPACT_ATOMS: atom_id res chain seq x y z
N MET A 1 14.67 -51.67 -50.78
CA MET A 1 15.92 -50.89 -50.64
C MET A 1 15.82 -50.01 -49.39
N LYS A 2 16.74 -50.24 -48.45
CA LYS A 2 17.35 -49.36 -47.42
C LYS A 2 16.52 -48.23 -46.78
N ILE A 3 16.10 -48.50 -45.54
CA ILE A 3 15.73 -47.59 -44.43
C ILE A 3 16.93 -46.74 -44.01
N ARG A 4 16.74 -45.46 -43.62
CA ARG A 4 17.33 -44.77 -42.43
C ARG A 4 16.70 -43.38 -42.22
N VAL A 5 16.92 -42.83 -41.01
CA VAL A 5 16.63 -41.48 -40.47
C VAL A 5 15.45 -41.51 -39.47
N ALA A 6 15.69 -41.82 -38.19
CA ALA A 6 16.32 -41.04 -37.11
C ALA A 6 15.32 -40.14 -36.33
N LEU A 7 14.73 -40.76 -35.29
CA LEU A 7 14.66 -40.30 -33.90
C LEU A 7 14.85 -38.79 -33.63
N VAL A 8 13.77 -38.08 -33.28
CA VAL A 8 13.79 -37.00 -32.28
C VAL A 8 12.48 -37.03 -31.50
N SER A 9 12.61 -37.29 -30.20
CA SER A 9 11.55 -37.20 -29.19
C SER A 9 11.19 -35.74 -28.91
N ALA A 10 9.90 -35.42 -28.87
CA ALA A 10 9.39 -34.24 -28.16
C ALA A 10 7.96 -34.54 -27.68
N LEU A 11 7.83 -34.99 -26.43
CA LEU A 11 6.56 -35.03 -25.71
C LEU A 11 6.19 -33.59 -25.32
N LEU A 12 5.22 -33.01 -26.03
CA LEU A 12 4.52 -31.79 -25.64
C LEU A 12 3.13 -32.18 -25.14
N ALA A 13 3.00 -32.34 -23.82
CA ALA A 13 1.71 -32.38 -23.15
C ALA A 13 1.50 -31.03 -22.44
N VAL A 14 0.86 -30.09 -23.14
CA VAL A 14 0.22 -28.92 -22.53
C VAL A 14 -1.28 -29.16 -22.60
N SER A 15 -1.85 -29.52 -21.44
CA SER A 15 -3.28 -29.49 -21.18
C SER A 15 -3.55 -28.28 -20.29
N GLY A 16 -4.37 -27.35 -20.77
CA GLY A 16 -4.87 -26.21 -20.00
C GLY A 16 -6.05 -25.58 -20.73
N CYS A 17 -7.26 -25.89 -20.26
CA CYS A 17 -8.54 -25.62 -20.91
C CYS A 17 -8.79 -24.14 -21.24
N THR A 18 -9.35 -23.93 -22.42
CA THR A 18 -10.07 -22.72 -22.82
C THR A 18 -11.49 -22.78 -22.26
N THR A 19 -11.93 -21.74 -21.54
CA THR A 19 -13.36 -21.49 -21.31
C THR A 19 -13.65 -20.02 -21.56
N LEU A 20 -14.07 -19.72 -22.79
CA LEU A 20 -14.76 -18.48 -23.16
C LEU A 20 -16.25 -18.67 -22.91
N GLY A 21 -16.84 -17.87 -22.01
CA GLY A 21 -18.28 -17.83 -21.76
C GLY A 21 -18.71 -16.40 -21.39
N ARG A 22 -19.51 -15.81 -22.29
CA ARG A 22 -20.05 -14.43 -22.31
C ARG A 22 -21.19 -14.22 -21.28
N SER A 23 -21.27 -13.01 -20.74
CA SER A 23 -22.12 -12.35 -19.69
C SER A 23 -23.67 -12.49 -19.82
N PRO A 24 -24.57 -11.96 -18.92
CA PRO A 24 -24.38 -11.03 -17.77
C PRO A 24 -25.23 -11.31 -16.48
N GLY A 25 -24.79 -10.81 -15.32
CA GLY A 25 -25.58 -10.71 -14.09
C GLY A 25 -24.81 -9.99 -12.98
N PRO A 26 -25.43 -9.13 -12.13
CA PRO A 26 -24.70 -8.40 -11.10
C PRO A 26 -24.60 -9.28 -9.85
N THR A 27 -23.67 -10.22 -9.84
CA THR A 27 -23.21 -10.83 -8.60
C THR A 27 -22.13 -9.94 -8.01
N VAL A 28 -22.51 -9.14 -7.01
CA VAL A 28 -21.55 -8.45 -6.13
C VAL A 28 -20.86 -9.53 -5.30
N ALA A 29 -19.80 -10.12 -5.84
CA ALA A 29 -18.85 -10.89 -5.06
C ALA A 29 -17.94 -9.91 -4.31
N PRO A 30 -17.70 -10.08 -2.99
CA PRO A 30 -16.71 -9.29 -2.30
C PRO A 30 -15.34 -9.57 -2.93
N GLN A 31 -14.78 -8.57 -3.64
CA GLN A 31 -13.37 -8.62 -4.03
C GLN A 31 -12.53 -8.73 -2.75
N PRO A 32 -11.62 -9.71 -2.64
CA PRO A 32 -10.66 -9.70 -1.55
C PRO A 32 -9.90 -8.38 -1.62
N ALA A 33 -9.96 -7.60 -0.54
CA ALA A 33 -9.18 -6.39 -0.37
C ALA A 33 -7.72 -6.75 -0.71
N ALA A 34 -7.13 -6.03 -1.66
CA ALA A 34 -5.76 -6.23 -2.05
C ALA A 34 -4.90 -6.00 -0.79
N THR A 35 -4.37 -7.08 -0.24
CA THR A 35 -3.43 -7.02 0.89
C THR A 35 -2.24 -6.18 0.43
N PRO A 36 -1.96 -5.02 1.06
CA PRO A 36 -0.81 -4.22 0.68
C PRO A 36 0.47 -5.06 0.83
N PRO A 37 1.47 -4.89 -0.06
CA PRO A 37 2.64 -5.76 -0.11
C PRO A 37 3.36 -5.79 1.24
N SER A 38 3.35 -6.96 1.88
CA SER A 38 4.05 -7.24 3.12
C SER A 38 5.56 -7.23 2.90
N GLY A 39 6.28 -6.29 3.51
CA GLY A 39 7.65 -6.55 3.94
C GLY A 39 8.82 -6.03 3.10
N GLY A 40 8.60 -5.26 2.03
CA GLY A 40 9.69 -4.51 1.40
C GLY A 40 10.25 -3.44 2.34
N LYS A 41 11.57 -3.40 2.59
CA LYS A 41 12.21 -2.32 3.34
C LYS A 41 12.03 -1.01 2.57
N ILE A 42 11.32 -0.04 3.15
CA ILE A 42 11.25 1.31 2.55
C ILE A 42 12.57 2.02 2.83
N ALA A 43 13.12 2.69 1.82
CA ALA A 43 14.34 3.47 1.99
C ALA A 43 14.14 4.57 3.04
N THR A 44 15.03 4.64 4.02
CA THR A 44 14.97 5.62 5.11
C THR A 44 14.94 7.07 4.61
N THR A 45 15.64 7.34 3.50
CA THR A 45 15.71 8.66 2.86
C THR A 45 14.33 9.13 2.37
N VAL A 46 13.57 8.24 1.75
CA VAL A 46 12.23 8.52 1.20
C VAL A 46 11.23 8.89 2.29
N ILE A 47 11.29 8.20 3.43
CA ILE A 47 10.43 8.49 4.60
C ILE A 47 10.88 9.77 5.33
N SER A 48 12.19 10.08 5.34
CA SER A 48 12.71 11.26 6.06
C SER A 48 12.17 12.57 5.50
N ALA A 49 11.94 12.64 4.18
CA ALA A 49 11.33 13.79 3.52
C ALA A 49 9.88 14.07 3.97
N MET A 50 9.21 13.07 4.58
CA MET A 50 7.88 13.27 5.16
C MET A 50 7.91 14.07 6.47
N GLY A 51 9.08 14.42 7.01
CA GLY A 51 9.21 15.26 8.20
C GLY A 51 8.53 14.69 9.45
N GLY A 52 8.35 13.37 9.51
CA GLY A 52 7.62 12.70 10.60
C GLY A 52 6.12 12.49 10.34
N GLY A 53 5.56 13.00 9.24
CA GLY A 53 4.18 12.76 8.82
C GLY A 53 3.14 13.25 9.82
N LEU A 54 1.88 12.80 9.66
CA LEU A 54 0.80 13.14 10.58
C LEU A 54 1.03 12.58 11.98
N VAL A 55 1.67 11.41 12.07
CA VAL A 55 1.99 10.77 13.34
C VAL A 55 3.00 11.56 14.20
N SER A 56 3.75 12.51 13.63
CA SER A 56 4.58 13.41 14.43
C SER A 56 3.76 14.43 15.24
N GLY A 57 2.51 14.67 14.85
CA GLY A 57 1.59 15.58 15.52
C GLY A 57 0.86 14.96 16.71
N SER A 58 -0.30 15.53 17.04
CA SER A 58 -1.07 15.17 18.24
C SER A 58 -1.48 13.70 18.31
N ILE A 59 -1.76 13.05 17.16
CA ILE A 59 -2.17 11.64 17.10
C ILE A 59 -1.05 10.66 17.46
N GLY A 60 0.21 11.09 17.47
CA GLY A 60 1.34 10.28 17.91
C GLY A 60 1.68 10.43 19.39
N THR A 61 0.88 11.17 20.16
CA THR A 61 1.08 11.31 21.61
C THR A 61 0.98 9.94 22.28
N GLY A 62 1.98 9.59 23.08
CA GLY A 62 2.08 8.29 23.74
C GLY A 62 2.69 7.18 22.90
N LEU A 63 3.01 7.42 21.62
CA LEU A 63 3.78 6.47 20.81
C LEU A 63 5.28 6.62 21.07
N SER A 64 5.95 5.48 21.17
CA SER A 64 7.41 5.39 21.15
C SER A 64 7.98 5.63 19.74
N ASP A 65 9.27 5.94 19.62
CA ASP A 65 9.90 6.19 18.31
C ASP A 65 9.81 5.00 17.33
N PRO A 66 9.95 3.73 17.76
CA PRO A 66 9.71 2.59 16.87
C PRO A 66 8.28 2.53 16.35
N GLU A 67 7.29 2.90 17.16
CA GLU A 67 5.88 2.94 16.76
C GLU A 67 5.61 4.08 15.80
N LYS A 68 6.12 5.28 16.08
CA LYS A 68 6.06 6.42 15.16
C LYS A 68 6.68 6.07 13.80
N ARG A 69 7.81 5.34 13.78
CA ARG A 69 8.43 4.89 12.54
C ARG A 69 7.54 3.94 11.74
N LYS A 70 6.91 2.96 12.39
CA LYS A 70 5.97 2.04 11.72
C LYS A 70 4.74 2.76 11.18
N ALA A 71 4.20 3.66 11.98
CA ALA A 71 3.05 4.48 11.62
C ALA A 71 3.37 5.38 10.42
N LEU A 72 4.56 5.99 10.39
CA LEU A 72 5.04 6.78 9.27
C LEU A 72 5.28 5.95 8.00
N GLU A 73 5.81 4.74 8.15
CA GLU A 73 5.90 3.78 7.04
C GLU A 73 4.51 3.42 6.46
N ALA A 74 3.49 3.30 7.32
CA ALA A 74 2.12 3.10 6.86
C ALA A 74 1.57 4.31 6.11
N GLU A 75 1.91 5.54 6.54
CA GLU A 75 1.57 6.76 5.79
C GLU A 75 2.19 6.75 4.40
N TYR A 76 3.49 6.44 4.29
CA TYR A 76 4.15 6.33 3.00
C TYR A 76 3.50 5.27 2.09
N ARG A 77 3.24 4.07 2.63
CA ARG A 77 2.60 2.98 1.87
C ARG A 77 1.19 3.36 1.40
N ALA A 78 0.44 4.08 2.24
CA ALA A 78 -0.87 4.58 1.86
C ALA A 78 -0.77 5.54 0.69
N LEU A 79 0.17 6.50 0.75
CA LEU A 79 0.37 7.49 -0.29
C LEU A 79 0.85 6.88 -1.62
N GLU A 80 1.85 6.00 -1.56
CA GLU A 80 2.58 5.52 -2.74
C GLU A 80 1.93 4.31 -3.42
N TYR A 81 1.46 3.31 -2.65
CA TYR A 81 1.11 1.99 -3.20
C TYR A 81 -0.36 1.61 -3.07
N THR A 82 -1.14 2.40 -2.35
CA THR A 82 -2.49 1.99 -1.93
C THR A 82 -3.55 2.69 -2.73
N ALA A 83 -4.50 1.93 -3.29
CA ALA A 83 -5.65 2.49 -3.98
C ALA A 83 -6.48 3.37 -3.05
N SER A 84 -7.16 4.37 -3.61
CA SER A 84 -7.99 5.30 -2.85
C SER A 84 -9.06 4.57 -2.04
N SER A 85 -9.29 5.04 -0.82
CA SER A 85 -10.21 4.45 0.17
C SER A 85 -9.83 3.05 0.68
N GLN A 86 -8.69 2.48 0.26
CA GLN A 86 -8.15 1.25 0.86
C GLN A 86 -7.27 1.59 2.06
N LYS A 87 -7.37 0.79 3.12
CA LYS A 87 -6.60 1.04 4.36
C LYS A 87 -5.24 0.35 4.34
N VAL A 88 -4.23 1.05 4.82
CA VAL A 88 -2.96 0.47 5.27
C VAL A 88 -2.97 0.43 6.78
N THR A 89 -2.85 -0.75 7.36
CA THR A 89 -2.81 -0.92 8.82
C THR A 89 -1.38 -1.05 9.31
N TRP A 90 -1.15 -0.69 10.57
CA TRP A 90 0.09 -0.96 11.27
C TRP A 90 -0.18 -1.32 12.73
N LYS A 91 0.75 -2.04 13.34
CA LYS A 91 0.67 -2.43 14.74
C LYS A 91 2.05 -2.44 15.40
N SER A 92 2.10 -2.06 16.67
CA SER A 92 3.29 -2.17 17.51
C SER A 92 3.66 -3.64 17.73
N ASP A 93 4.97 -3.92 17.78
CA ASP A 93 5.45 -5.26 18.16
C ASP A 93 5.54 -5.43 19.68
N ARG A 94 5.43 -4.33 20.45
CA ARG A 94 5.70 -4.33 21.90
C ARG A 94 4.53 -3.86 22.75
N SER A 95 3.54 -3.21 22.16
CA SER A 95 2.36 -2.68 22.85
C SER A 95 1.08 -3.08 22.13
N ALA A 96 -0.05 -2.72 22.72
CA ALA A 96 -1.36 -2.87 22.07
C ALA A 96 -1.66 -1.73 21.08
N HIS A 97 -0.73 -0.81 20.81
CA HIS A 97 -0.97 0.33 19.91
C HIS A 97 -1.03 -0.12 18.45
N TYR A 98 -1.97 0.46 17.72
CA TYR A 98 -2.19 0.18 16.30
C TYR A 98 -2.80 1.39 15.61
N GLY A 99 -2.85 1.34 14.29
CA GLY A 99 -3.49 2.39 13.51
C GLY A 99 -3.78 1.97 12.09
N GLU A 100 -4.43 2.88 11.38
CA GLU A 100 -4.75 2.74 9.98
C GLU A 100 -4.63 4.08 9.25
N VAL A 101 -4.18 4.00 8.00
CA VAL A 101 -4.06 5.12 7.10
C VAL A 101 -4.92 4.87 5.87
N VAL A 102 -5.77 5.84 5.54
CA VAL A 102 -6.68 5.78 4.38
C VAL A 102 -6.36 6.96 3.46
N PRO A 103 -5.88 6.70 2.24
CA PRO A 103 -5.60 7.75 1.28
C PRO A 103 -6.83 8.05 0.41
N ALA A 104 -6.95 9.30 -0.02
CA ALA A 104 -7.98 9.77 -0.94
C ALA A 104 -7.55 9.60 -2.42
N GLN A 105 -8.36 10.10 -3.35
CA GLN A 105 -7.96 10.17 -4.75
C GLN A 105 -6.76 11.12 -4.95
N PRO A 106 -5.76 10.75 -5.76
CA PRO A 106 -4.70 11.67 -6.14
C PRO A 106 -5.26 12.80 -7.01
N TYR A 107 -4.65 13.97 -6.92
CA TYR A 107 -4.99 15.15 -7.70
C TYR A 107 -3.74 15.96 -8.04
N ARG A 108 -3.82 16.86 -9.02
CA ARG A 108 -2.66 17.65 -9.47
C ARG A 108 -2.70 19.06 -8.87
N VAL A 109 -1.56 19.54 -8.39
CA VAL A 109 -1.32 20.95 -8.05
C VAL A 109 -0.12 21.41 -8.87
N GLY A 110 -0.36 22.26 -9.88
CA GLY A 110 0.67 22.60 -10.87
C GLY A 110 1.15 21.35 -11.62
N SER A 111 2.45 21.06 -11.54
CA SER A 111 3.06 19.86 -12.12
C SER A 111 3.18 18.68 -11.13
N GLN A 112 2.78 18.85 -9.87
CA GLN A 112 2.99 17.87 -8.82
C GLN A 112 1.71 17.05 -8.54
N ASP A 113 1.87 15.75 -8.31
CA ASP A 113 0.79 14.89 -7.85
C ASP A 113 0.69 14.97 -6.33
N CYS A 114 -0.46 15.42 -5.83
CA CYS A 114 -0.77 15.55 -4.42
C CYS A 114 -1.86 14.55 -4.02
N ARG A 115 -1.87 14.20 -2.74
CA ARG A 115 -2.82 13.23 -2.21
C ARG A 115 -3.17 13.54 -0.77
N GLN A 116 -4.47 13.59 -0.51
CA GLN A 116 -4.99 13.66 0.85
C GLN A 116 -4.98 12.28 1.49
N TYR A 117 -4.82 12.24 2.80
CA TYR A 117 -4.89 11.01 3.58
C TYR A 117 -5.33 11.28 5.02
N THR A 118 -5.96 10.28 5.62
CA THR A 118 -6.39 10.27 7.02
C THR A 118 -5.62 9.20 7.76
N HIS A 119 -5.09 9.52 8.95
CA HIS A 119 -4.41 8.57 9.82
C HIS A 119 -5.15 8.52 11.16
N THR A 120 -5.60 7.33 11.55
CA THR A 120 -6.19 7.06 12.86
C THR A 120 -5.26 6.17 13.69
N VAL A 121 -4.99 6.58 14.92
CA VAL A 121 -4.10 5.89 15.87
C VAL A 121 -4.87 5.53 17.14
N PHE A 122 -4.67 4.33 17.64
CA PHE A 122 -5.31 3.81 18.84
C PHE A 122 -4.25 3.48 19.89
N THR A 123 -4.15 4.32 20.93
CA THR A 123 -3.31 4.10 22.12
C THR A 123 -4.09 3.63 23.34
N GLY A 124 -5.43 3.62 23.25
CA GLY A 124 -6.37 3.17 24.28
C GLY A 124 -7.74 2.84 23.67
N ALA A 125 -8.82 3.11 24.41
CA ALA A 125 -10.19 2.80 23.97
C ALA A 125 -10.69 3.70 22.82
N ALA A 126 -10.24 4.96 22.78
CA ALA A 126 -10.60 5.92 21.74
C ALA A 126 -9.45 6.09 20.74
N GLY A 127 -9.79 6.17 19.45
CA GLY A 127 -8.84 6.51 18.39
C GLY A 127 -8.68 8.02 18.23
N ALA A 128 -7.46 8.46 17.92
CA ALA A 128 -7.14 9.83 17.55
C ALA A 128 -6.89 9.90 16.04
N THR A 129 -7.53 10.85 15.35
CA THR A 129 -7.46 10.96 13.89
C THR A 129 -6.89 12.31 13.45
N ALA A 130 -5.96 12.28 12.51
CA ALA A 130 -5.47 13.45 11.81
C ALA A 130 -5.70 13.29 10.30
N ARG A 131 -5.78 14.43 9.61
CA ARG A 131 -5.88 14.49 8.14
C ARG A 131 -4.81 15.41 7.61
N GLY A 132 -4.28 15.07 6.46
CA GLY A 132 -3.22 15.85 5.81
C GLY A 132 -3.24 15.68 4.31
N THR A 133 -2.35 16.44 3.69
CA THR A 133 -2.03 16.34 2.27
C THR A 133 -0.53 16.20 2.16
N ALA A 134 -0.06 15.32 1.27
CA ALA A 134 1.33 15.28 0.85
C ALA A 134 1.40 15.32 -0.68
N CYS A 135 2.48 15.88 -1.21
CA CYS A 135 2.75 15.91 -2.64
C CYS A 135 4.00 15.09 -2.97
N ARG A 136 3.93 14.35 -4.07
CA ARG A 136 4.95 13.40 -4.51
C ARG A 136 6.09 14.14 -5.21
N ASN A 137 7.31 13.80 -4.86
CA ASN A 137 8.53 14.34 -5.45
C ASN A 137 9.07 13.40 -6.54
N ALA A 138 9.95 13.93 -7.39
CA ALA A 138 10.54 13.17 -8.49
C ALA A 138 11.43 12.00 -8.02
N ASP A 139 11.98 12.09 -6.81
CA ASP A 139 12.80 11.06 -6.16
C ASP A 139 11.96 9.96 -5.47
N GLY A 140 10.63 10.02 -5.58
CA GLY A 140 9.69 9.09 -4.96
C GLY A 140 9.35 9.41 -3.51
N SER A 141 9.95 10.45 -2.93
CA SER A 141 9.56 10.93 -1.60
C SER A 141 8.23 11.68 -1.63
N TRP A 142 7.62 11.83 -0.45
CA TRP A 142 6.39 12.62 -0.28
C TRP A 142 6.65 13.74 0.72
N THR A 143 6.25 14.96 0.37
CA THR A 143 6.36 16.13 1.24
C THR A 143 4.97 16.57 1.71
N PRO A 144 4.70 16.54 3.02
CA PRO A 144 3.47 17.10 3.59
C PRO A 144 3.34 18.60 3.32
N LEU A 145 2.11 19.06 3.12
CA LEU A 145 1.78 20.48 2.96
C LEU A 145 1.34 21.15 4.28
N THR A 146 1.85 20.66 5.41
CA THR A 146 1.48 21.12 6.76
C THR A 146 1.86 22.57 7.02
#